data_AF-A0A7L4QD13-F1
#
_entry.id   AF-A0A7L4QD13-F1
#
_cell.length_a   1.000
_cell.length_b   1.000
_cell.length_c   1.000
_cell.angle_alpha   90.00
_cell.angle_beta   90.00
_cell.angle_gamma   90.00
#
_symmetry.space_group_name_H-M   'P 1'
#
loop_
_entity.id
_entity.type
_entity.pdbx_description
1 polymer ?
#
loop_
_entity_poly.entity_id
_entity_poly.type
_entity_poly.pdbx_seq_one_letter_code
_entity_poly.pdbx_strand_id
1 'polypeptide(L)'
;MSLDWSEWMELNLSNVQKIPTQPGVYRIYDSEKQEMLYLGESSNLRMRIQSHSRKGWKSNAVFSYHSLPKSLPEYQRLEIENDLIGGYYLERIVAPRFQFGKK
;
A
#
# COMPACT_ATOMS: atom_id res chain seq x y z
N MET A 1 -9.19 -7.49 8.97
CA MET A 1 -10.25 -6.73 8.25
C MET A 1 -10.36 -7.27 6.83
N SER A 2 -11.57 -7.56 6.36
CA SER A 2 -11.79 -7.93 4.96
C SER A 2 -11.98 -6.65 4.15
N LEU A 3 -11.04 -6.34 3.26
CA LEU A 3 -11.13 -5.24 2.30
C LEU A 3 -11.15 -5.81 0.89
N ASP A 4 -11.96 -5.23 0.02
CA ASP A 4 -12.03 -5.60 -1.40
C ASP A 4 -10.86 -4.97 -2.15
N TRP A 5 -9.71 -5.63 -2.06
CA TRP A 5 -8.49 -5.18 -2.73
C TRP A 5 -8.63 -5.25 -4.25
N SER A 6 -8.07 -4.27 -4.95
CA SER A 6 -7.88 -4.35 -6.39
C SER A 6 -6.99 -5.55 -6.76
N GLU A 7 -7.07 -5.96 -8.02
CA GLU A 7 -6.06 -6.82 -8.63
C GLU A 7 -4.65 -6.27 -8.41
N TRP A 8 -3.68 -7.19 -8.36
CA TRP A 8 -2.27 -6.83 -8.31
C TRP A 8 -1.82 -6.29 -9.66
N MET A 9 -1.12 -5.16 -9.64
CA MET A 9 -0.56 -4.53 -10.83
C MET A 9 0.90 -4.21 -10.61
N GLU A 10 1.71 -4.29 -11.67
CA GLU A 10 3.09 -3.84 -11.64
C GLU A 10 3.19 -2.36 -11.22
N LEU A 11 4.14 -2.05 -10.34
CA LEU A 11 4.39 -0.69 -9.85
C LEU A 11 5.17 0.14 -10.89
N ASN A 12 4.50 0.42 -12.01
CA ASN A 12 5.00 1.25 -13.11
C ASN A 12 4.08 2.45 -13.37
N LEU A 13 4.58 3.47 -14.08
CA LEU A 13 3.83 4.70 -14.31
C LEU A 13 2.52 4.47 -15.09
N SER A 14 2.51 3.53 -16.04
CA SER A 14 1.34 3.23 -16.89
C SER A 14 0.17 2.69 -16.08
N ASN A 15 0.43 1.82 -15.11
CA ASN A 15 -0.61 1.28 -14.21
C ASN A 15 -1.02 2.33 -13.16
N VAL A 16 -0.07 3.12 -12.66
CA VAL A 16 -0.38 4.17 -11.68
C VAL A 16 -1.35 5.22 -12.20
N GLN A 17 -1.27 5.57 -13.50
CA GLN A 17 -2.19 6.54 -14.10
C GLN A 17 -3.67 6.09 -14.07
N LYS A 18 -3.93 4.78 -13.98
CA LYS A 18 -5.28 4.21 -13.93
C LYS A 18 -5.92 4.27 -12.53
N ILE A 19 -5.13 4.61 -11.50
CA ILE A 19 -5.58 4.59 -10.11
C ILE A 19 -6.49 5.81 -9.83
N PRO A 20 -7.55 5.65 -9.01
CA PRO A 20 -8.34 6.76 -8.48
C PRO A 20 -7.50 7.81 -7.74
N THR A 21 -7.97 9.05 -7.73
CA THR A 21 -7.40 10.14 -6.89
C THR A 21 -8.08 10.23 -5.52
N GLN A 22 -8.96 9.28 -5.20
CA GLN A 22 -9.70 9.15 -3.96
C GLN A 22 -8.78 8.74 -2.79
N PRO A 23 -9.22 8.97 -1.54
CA PRO A 23 -8.58 8.39 -0.37
C PRO A 23 -8.63 6.87 -0.41
N GLY A 24 -7.69 6.23 0.27
CA GLY A 24 -7.67 4.78 0.37
C GLY A 24 -6.43 4.25 1.07
N VAL A 25 -6.36 2.93 1.10
CA VAL A 25 -5.18 2.18 1.56
C VAL A 25 -4.59 1.40 0.41
N TYR A 26 -3.29 1.14 0.49
CA TYR A 26 -2.55 0.42 -0.53
C TYR A 26 -1.50 -0.48 0.08
N ARG A 27 -1.11 -1.48 -0.69
CA ARG A 27 -0.08 -2.46 -0.35
C ARG A 27 0.89 -2.61 -1.50
N ILE A 28 2.17 -2.71 -1.20
CA ILE A 28 3.26 -2.95 -2.14
C ILE A 28 3.93 -4.26 -1.74
N TYR A 29 4.10 -5.14 -2.71
CA TYR A 29 4.54 -6.51 -2.52
C TYR A 29 5.66 -6.83 -3.50
N ASP A 30 6.65 -7.60 -3.05
CA ASP A 30 7.68 -8.19 -3.89
C ASP A 30 7.18 -9.54 -4.39
N SER A 31 6.80 -9.64 -5.66
CA SER A 31 6.23 -10.86 -6.22
C SER A 31 7.27 -11.99 -6.36
N GLU A 32 8.55 -11.66 -6.46
CA GLU A 32 9.63 -12.65 -6.56
C GLU A 32 10.01 -13.21 -5.20
N LYS A 33 10.18 -12.34 -4.18
CA LYS A 33 10.55 -12.77 -2.82
C LYS A 33 9.35 -13.17 -1.96
N GLN A 34 8.15 -13.00 -2.50
CA GLN A 34 6.90 -13.23 -1.80
C GLN A 34 6.79 -12.44 -0.47
N GLU A 35 7.25 -11.19 -0.47
CA GLU A 35 7.43 -10.37 0.74
C GLU A 35 6.62 -9.07 0.68
N MET A 36 5.93 -8.71 1.78
CA MET A 36 5.27 -7.40 1.87
C MET A 36 6.31 -6.30 2.08
N LEU A 37 6.35 -5.35 1.13
CA LEU A 37 7.30 -4.25 1.16
C LEU A 37 6.78 -3.07 1.98
N TYR A 38 5.51 -2.73 1.80
CA TYR A 38 4.91 -1.54 2.41
C TYR A 38 3.38 -1.63 2.44
N LEU A 39 2.79 -1.17 3.54
CA LEU A 39 1.35 -0.93 3.70
C LEU A 39 1.17 0.55 4.04
N GLY A 40 0.19 1.21 3.45
CA GLY A 40 -0.04 2.62 3.79
C GLY A 40 -1.39 3.16 3.40
N GLU A 41 -1.69 4.35 3.92
CA GLU A 41 -2.87 5.13 3.55
C GLU A 41 -2.51 6.37 2.71
N SER A 42 -3.52 6.93 2.06
CA SER A 42 -3.42 8.26 1.49
C SER A 42 -4.80 8.90 1.32
N SER A 43 -4.85 10.23 1.34
CA SER A 43 -5.97 11.01 0.80
C SER A 43 -6.01 11.03 -0.74
N ASN A 44 -4.91 10.66 -1.41
CA ASN A 44 -4.81 10.57 -2.86
C ASN A 44 -3.95 9.37 -3.27
N LEU A 45 -4.59 8.22 -3.52
CA LEU A 45 -3.95 6.96 -3.87
C LEU A 45 -2.97 7.10 -5.05
N ARG A 46 -3.42 7.70 -6.16
CA ARG A 46 -2.59 7.89 -7.37
C ARG A 46 -1.28 8.60 -7.04
N MET A 47 -1.36 9.74 -6.36
CA MET A 47 -0.17 10.55 -6.03
C MET A 47 0.81 9.76 -5.16
N ARG A 48 0.30 9.07 -4.15
CA ARG A 48 1.15 8.34 -3.20
C ARG A 48 1.81 7.12 -3.83
N ILE A 49 1.08 6.35 -4.63
CA ILE A 49 1.62 5.18 -5.32
C ILE A 49 2.60 5.62 -6.43
N GLN A 50 2.35 6.75 -7.11
CA GLN A 50 3.32 7.34 -8.06
C GLN A 50 4.63 7.75 -7.38
N SER A 51 4.58 8.29 -6.16
CA SER A 51 5.80 8.60 -5.40
C SER A 51 6.60 7.32 -5.13
N HIS A 52 5.92 6.24 -4.74
CA HIS A 52 6.55 4.94 -4.51
C HIS A 52 7.10 4.30 -5.80
N SER A 53 6.46 4.45 -6.95
CA SER A 53 6.99 3.92 -8.22
C SER A 53 8.32 4.55 -8.63
N ARG A 54 8.68 5.71 -8.08
CA ARG A 54 9.94 6.40 -8.33
C ARG A 54 11.07 6.04 -7.34
N LYS A 55 10.79 5.26 -6.29
CA LYS A 55 11.76 4.94 -5.24
C LYS A 55 12.81 3.89 -5.62
N GLY A 56 12.73 3.30 -6.82
CA GLY A 56 13.70 2.32 -7.30
C GLY A 56 13.77 1.08 -6.39
N TRP A 57 12.63 0.40 -6.20
CA TRP A 57 12.58 -0.86 -5.46
C TRP A 57 13.58 -1.85 -6.07
N LYS A 58 14.41 -2.49 -5.22
CA LYS A 58 15.39 -3.48 -5.66
C LYS A 58 14.74 -4.86 -5.89
N SER A 59 13.55 -4.87 -6.50
CA SER A 59 12.71 -6.04 -6.71
C SER A 59 11.56 -5.79 -7.67
N ASN A 60 10.89 -6.88 -8.06
CA ASN A 60 9.67 -6.86 -8.86
C ASN A 60 8.46 -6.43 -8.01
N ALA A 61 8.38 -5.12 -7.78
CA ALA A 61 7.33 -4.52 -6.97
C ALA A 61 6.00 -4.49 -7.71
N VAL A 62 4.98 -5.10 -7.11
CA VAL A 62 3.58 -4.98 -7.51
C VAL A 62 2.80 -4.26 -6.42
N PHE A 63 1.67 -3.67 -6.76
CA PHE A 63 0.80 -2.99 -5.81
C PHE A 63 -0.66 -3.38 -5.99
N SER A 64 -1.42 -3.20 -4.93
CA SER A 64 -2.87 -3.35 -4.90
C SER A 64 -3.43 -2.31 -3.92
N TYR A 65 -4.67 -1.86 -4.12
CA TYR A 65 -5.26 -0.79 -3.34
C TYR A 65 -6.74 -1.04 -3.05
N HIS A 66 -7.27 -0.33 -2.06
CA HIS A 66 -8.69 -0.25 -1.76
C HIS A 66 -9.07 1.22 -1.59
N SER A 67 -10.07 1.68 -2.33
CA SER A 67 -10.56 3.06 -2.21
C SER A 67 -11.49 3.19 -1.01
N LEU A 68 -11.33 4.26 -0.24
CA LEU A 68 -12.16 4.59 0.90
C LEU A 68 -13.10 5.76 0.58
N PRO A 69 -14.21 5.91 1.32
CA PRO A 69 -15.10 7.07 1.16
C PRO A 69 -14.34 8.39 1.33
N LYS A 70 -14.65 9.38 0.50
CA LYS A 70 -14.04 10.72 0.59
C LYS A 70 -14.32 11.43 1.92
N SER A 71 -15.42 11.07 2.58
CA SER A 71 -15.82 11.59 3.88
C SER A 71 -15.05 10.97 5.05
N LEU A 72 -14.26 9.92 4.81
CA LEU A 72 -13.58 9.18 5.87
C LEU A 72 -12.41 10.00 6.44
N PRO A 73 -12.46 10.38 7.74
CA PRO A 73 -11.44 11.22 8.35
C PRO A 73 -10.05 10.59 8.35
N GLU A 74 -9.01 11.42 8.45
CA GLU A 74 -7.62 10.95 8.45
C GLU A 74 -7.32 9.96 9.57
N TYR A 75 -7.78 10.23 10.80
CA TYR A 75 -7.53 9.34 11.92
C TYR A 75 -8.10 7.93 11.71
N GLN A 76 -9.23 7.79 11.01
CA GLN A 76 -9.77 6.48 10.65
C GLN A 76 -8.93 5.78 9.56
N ARG A 77 -8.37 6.54 8.61
CA ARG A 77 -7.44 5.95 7.61
C ARG A 77 -6.16 5.45 8.28
N LEU A 78 -5.63 6.21 9.24
CA LEU A 78 -4.46 5.83 10.03
C LEU A 78 -4.75 4.60 10.90
N GLU A 79 -5.94 4.50 11.48
CA GLU A 79 -6.38 3.29 12.21
C GLU A 79 -6.41 2.07 11.29
N ILE A 80 -7.01 2.19 10.09
CA ILE A 80 -7.02 1.10 9.10
C ILE A 80 -5.59 0.71 8.68
N GLU A 81 -4.70 1.68 8.44
CA GLU A 81 -3.29 1.39 8.15
C GLU A 81 -2.63 0.60 9.28
N ASN A 82 -2.82 1.03 10.53
CA ASN A 82 -2.27 0.35 11.70
C ASN A 82 -2.80 -1.08 11.84
N ASP A 83 -4.10 -1.29 11.61
CA ASP A 83 -4.72 -2.61 11.64
C ASP A 83 -4.20 -3.52 10.53
N LEU A 84 -3.92 -2.98 9.34
CA LEU A 84 -3.31 -3.73 8.24
C LEU A 84 -1.87 -4.14 8.57
N ILE A 85 -1.07 -3.23 9.13
CA ILE A 85 0.29 -3.52 9.56
C ILE A 85 0.29 -4.55 10.70
N GLY A 86 -0.59 -4.36 11.69
CA GLY A 86 -0.76 -5.28 12.80
C GLY A 86 -1.21 -6.66 12.34
N GLY A 87 -2.18 -6.74 11.42
CA GLY A 87 -2.64 -7.99 10.82
C GLY A 87 -1.51 -8.75 10.11
N TYR A 88 -0.70 -8.05 9.31
CA TYR A 88 0.48 -8.65 8.67
C TYR A 88 1.51 -9.12 9.71
N TYR A 89 1.78 -8.30 10.73
CA TYR A 89 2.72 -8.66 11.79
C TYR A 89 2.28 -9.89 12.56
N LEU A 90 0.99 -10.03 12.87
CA LEU A 90 0.47 -11.22 13.57
C LEU A 90 0.65 -12.50 12.74
N GLU A 91 0.53 -12.42 11.42
CA GLU A 91 0.71 -13.57 10.53
C GLU A 91 2.19 -13.94 10.33
N ARG A 92 3.07 -12.92 10.23
CA ARG A 92 4.47 -13.12 9.79
C ARG A 92 5.51 -12.93 10.89
N ILE A 93 5.11 -12.39 12.04
CA ILE A 93 5.98 -12.01 13.18
C ILE A 93 7.11 -11.06 12.74
N VAL A 94 6.85 -10.28 11.69
CA VAL A 94 7.76 -9.27 11.16
C VAL A 94 6.96 -8.16 10.50
N ALA A 95 7.42 -6.91 10.62
CA ALA A 95 6.80 -5.78 9.94
C ALA A 95 7.10 -5.84 8.43
N PRO A 96 6.28 -5.19 7.56
CA PRO A 96 6.64 -5.03 6.16
C PRO A 96 8.02 -4.39 6.03
N ARG A 97 8.81 -4.88 5.08
CA ARG A 97 10.27 -4.66 5.03
C ARG A 97 10.70 -3.20 5.11
N PHE A 98 9.91 -2.29 4.53
CA PHE A 98 10.22 -0.86 4.45
C PHE A 98 9.19 0.00 5.19
N GLN A 99 8.39 -0.59 6.09
CA GLN A 99 7.31 0.11 6.80
C GLN A 99 7.84 1.23 7.69
N PHE A 100 8.81 0.89 8.53
CA PHE A 100 9.48 1.79 9.44
C PHE A 100 10.90 1.93 8.91
N GLY A 101 11.25 3.12 8.40
CA GLY A 101 12.58 3.34 7.83
C GLY A 101 13.68 2.87 8.78
N LYS A 102 14.85 2.50 8.24
CA LYS A 102 16.05 2.47 9.10
C LYS A 102 16.25 3.90 9.59
N LYS A 103 16.24 4.08 10.92
CA LYS A 103 16.73 5.32 11.55
C LYS A 103 18.14 5.62 11.07
#